data_AF-A0A8D2L358-F1
#
_entry.id   AF-A0A8D2L358-F1
#
_cell.length_a   1.000
_cell.length_b   1.000
_cell.length_c   1.000
_cell.angle_alpha   90.00
_cell.angle_beta   90.00
_cell.angle_gamma   90.00
#
_symmetry.space_group_name_H-M   'P 1'
#
loop_
_entity.id
_entity.type
_entity.pdbx_description
1 polymer ?
#
loop_
_entity_poly.entity_id
_entity_poly.type
_entity_poly.pdbx_seq_one_letter_code
_entity_poly.pdbx_strand_id
1 'polypeptide(L)'
;RWLLKAAASAAQPGPRMLRGFQCVEHSQPWMVALFDGLKFHCAGTLIHAQWLVTAAQCYTSRFLFARLGEHSLWHVEWTEQFKIATKAIWHPFYNSYTKDNDIMLVKLLTPVRMNKNVRPLALPRNCVPPGSYCVLAGWGITILQKGRADGTPGRKRRHG
;
A
#
# COMPACT_ATOMS: atom_id res chain seq x y z
N ARG A 1 -3.89 14.29 -5.07
CA ARG A 1 -3.08 13.13 -4.61
C ARG A 1 -3.33 11.97 -5.55
N TRP A 2 -2.33 11.64 -6.35
CA TRP A 2 -2.34 10.58 -7.35
C TRP A 2 -1.70 9.31 -6.80
N LEU A 3 -1.97 8.17 -7.42
CA LEU A 3 -1.26 6.93 -7.10
C LEU A 3 0.20 7.06 -7.54
N LEU A 4 1.13 6.93 -6.59
CA LEU A 4 2.56 6.99 -6.85
C LEU A 4 3.18 5.60 -6.68
N LYS A 5 4.15 5.28 -7.53
CA LYS A 5 4.98 4.08 -7.48
C LYS A 5 6.38 4.47 -7.01
N ALA A 6 6.96 3.68 -6.13
CA ALA A 6 8.39 3.73 -5.83
C ALA A 6 9.06 2.48 -6.41
N ALA A 7 10.17 2.69 -7.14
CA ALA A 7 11.08 1.60 -7.50
C ALA A 7 11.91 1.22 -6.27
N ALA A 8 11.87 -0.04 -5.84
CA ALA A 8 12.75 -0.50 -4.77
C ALA A 8 14.16 -0.77 -5.33
N SER A 9 15.18 -0.28 -4.63
CA SER A 9 16.54 -0.83 -4.69
C SER A 9 16.63 -2.05 -3.76
N ALA A 10 17.65 -2.90 -3.90
CA ALA A 10 17.90 -4.02 -2.98
C ALA A 10 17.84 -3.58 -1.50
N ALA A 11 17.45 -4.47 -0.59
CA ALA A 11 17.46 -4.19 0.84
C ALA A 11 18.91 -4.06 1.31
N GLN A 12 19.41 -2.82 1.33
CA GLN A 12 20.73 -2.47 1.86
C GLN A 12 20.53 -1.71 3.18
N PRO A 13 21.34 -1.99 4.21
CA PRO A 13 21.31 -1.24 5.47
C PRO A 13 21.85 0.18 5.24
N GLY A 14 20.96 1.11 4.89
CA GLY A 14 21.27 2.53 4.68
C GLY A 14 19.99 3.32 4.39
N PRO A 15 20.01 4.67 4.51
CA PRO A 15 18.84 5.51 4.25
C PRO A 15 18.39 5.33 2.79
N ARG A 16 17.29 4.58 2.61
CA ARG A 16 16.77 4.20 1.30
C ARG A 16 16.04 5.42 0.71
N MET A 17 16.69 6.10 -0.24
CA MET A 17 16.04 7.15 -1.02
C MET A 17 15.00 6.52 -1.96
N LEU A 18 13.73 6.53 -1.55
CA LEU A 18 12.61 6.15 -2.41
C LEU A 18 12.25 7.36 -3.30
N ARG A 19 12.86 7.45 -4.48
CA ARG A 19 12.34 8.35 -5.54
C ARG A 19 11.10 7.70 -6.15
N GLY A 20 9.93 8.18 -5.74
CA GLY A 20 8.66 7.79 -6.35
C GLY A 20 8.37 8.58 -7.62
N PHE A 21 7.57 8.00 -8.52
CA PHE A 21 7.00 8.64 -9.70
C PHE A 21 5.51 8.33 -9.78
N GLN A 22 4.75 9.12 -10.53
CA GLN A 22 3.33 8.87 -10.71
C GLN A 22 3.12 7.57 -11.49
N CYS A 23 2.20 6.73 -11.02
CA CYS A 23 1.83 5.53 -11.76
C CYS A 23 1.26 5.92 -13.12
N VAL A 24 1.48 5.08 -14.13
CA VAL A 24 0.59 5.09 -15.30
C VAL A 24 -0.84 4.84 -14.78
N GLU A 25 -1.78 5.61 -15.31
CA GLU A 25 -3.19 5.55 -14.96
C GLU A 25 -3.69 4.09 -14.95
N HIS A 26 -4.40 3.69 -13.89
CA HIS A 26 -4.97 2.35 -13.74
C HIS A 26 -3.99 1.17 -13.82
N SER A 27 -2.67 1.41 -13.79
CA SER A 27 -1.67 0.36 -13.96
C SER A 27 -1.55 -0.60 -12.77
N GLN A 28 -2.21 -0.32 -11.64
CA GLN A 28 -2.26 -1.18 -10.45
C GLN A 28 -3.71 -1.57 -10.13
N PRO A 29 -4.31 -2.45 -10.94
CA PRO A 29 -5.75 -2.73 -10.90
C PRO A 29 -6.22 -3.44 -9.62
N TRP A 30 -5.29 -3.91 -8.78
CA TRP A 30 -5.57 -4.51 -7.47
C TRP A 30 -5.57 -3.49 -6.33
N MET A 31 -5.15 -2.25 -6.56
CA MET A 31 -5.12 -1.24 -5.52
C MET A 31 -6.52 -0.85 -5.07
N VAL A 32 -6.69 -0.72 -3.76
CA VAL A 32 -7.94 -0.29 -3.14
C VAL A 32 -7.64 0.88 -2.21
N ALA A 33 -8.41 1.95 -2.33
CA ALA A 33 -8.41 3.02 -1.35
C ALA A 33 -9.54 2.77 -0.33
N LEU A 34 -9.18 2.64 0.94
CA LEU A 34 -10.13 2.48 2.04
C LEU A 34 -10.37 3.84 2.70
N PHE A 35 -11.64 4.20 2.85
CA PHE A 35 -12.09 5.45 3.43
C PHE A 35 -12.89 5.19 4.70
N ASP A 36 -12.59 5.97 5.74
CA ASP A 36 -13.45 6.09 6.93
C ASP A 36 -14.27 7.38 6.77
N GLY A 37 -15.56 7.23 6.44
CA GLY A 37 -16.38 8.34 5.95
C GLY A 37 -15.80 8.92 4.65
N LEU A 38 -15.45 10.22 4.66
CA LEU A 38 -14.85 10.92 3.53
C LEU A 38 -13.32 10.98 3.59
N LYS A 39 -12.70 10.48 4.67
CA LYS A 39 -11.26 10.55 4.88
C LYS A 39 -10.59 9.30 4.33
N PHE A 40 -9.60 9.47 3.45
CA PHE A 40 -8.71 8.39 3.07
C PHE A 40 -8.00 7.85 4.32
N HIS A 41 -8.17 6.57 4.60
CA HIS A 41 -7.72 5.92 5.82
C HIS A 41 -6.51 5.02 5.56
N CYS A 42 -6.66 4.05 4.66
CA CYS A 42 -5.61 3.11 4.31
C CYS A 42 -5.66 2.69 2.84
N ALA A 43 -4.58 2.08 2.36
CA ALA A 43 -4.60 1.31 1.13
C ALA A 43 -4.85 -0.17 1.43
N GLY A 44 -5.46 -0.88 0.49
CA GLY A 44 -5.64 -2.32 0.51
C GLY A 44 -5.34 -2.94 -0.85
N THR A 45 -5.33 -4.26 -0.90
CA THR A 45 -5.12 -5.05 -2.11
C THR A 45 -6.31 -5.98 -2.34
N LEU A 46 -6.91 -5.91 -3.53
CA LEU A 46 -7.92 -6.84 -3.99
C LEU A 46 -7.26 -8.21 -4.24
N ILE A 47 -7.76 -9.25 -3.59
CA ILE A 47 -7.25 -10.63 -3.76
C ILE A 47 -8.31 -11.59 -4.30
N HIS A 48 -9.59 -11.20 -4.23
CA HIS A 48 -10.74 -11.92 -4.78
C HIS A 48 -11.87 -10.92 -5.04
N ALA A 49 -12.87 -11.29 -5.85
CA ALA A 49 -14.01 -10.42 -6.19
C ALA A 49 -14.72 -9.76 -4.99
N GLN A 50 -14.65 -10.36 -3.81
CA GLN A 50 -15.31 -9.86 -2.61
C GLN A 50 -14.37 -9.80 -1.39
N TRP A 51 -13.06 -9.99 -1.59
CA TRP A 51 -12.08 -9.98 -0.50
C TRP A 51 -10.88 -9.10 -0.80
N LEU A 52 -10.52 -8.31 0.21
CA LEU A 52 -9.34 -7.47 0.24
C LEU A 52 -8.41 -7.92 1.36
N VAL A 53 -7.12 -7.65 1.19
CA VAL A 53 -6.13 -7.67 2.27
C VAL A 53 -5.67 -6.23 2.56
N THR A 54 -5.53 -5.91 3.83
CA THR A 54 -4.94 -4.65 4.32
C THR A 54 -4.16 -4.94 5.61
N ALA A 55 -3.49 -3.93 6.17
CA ALA A 55 -2.90 -4.04 7.49
C ALA A 55 -3.98 -4.11 8.58
N ALA A 56 -3.76 -4.88 9.64
CA ALA A 56 -4.66 -4.97 10.80
C ALA A 56 -4.74 -3.66 11.59
N GLN A 57 -3.67 -2.87 11.62
CA GLN A 57 -3.66 -1.54 12.21
C GLN A 57 -4.59 -0.54 11.47
N CYS A 58 -5.05 -0.86 10.27
CA CYS A 58 -6.06 -0.08 9.55
C CYS A 58 -7.48 -0.33 10.06
N TYR A 59 -7.69 -1.19 11.05
CA TYR A 59 -9.01 -1.38 11.62
C TYR A 59 -9.59 -0.07 12.20
N THR A 60 -10.90 0.10 12.01
CA THR A 60 -11.71 1.15 12.62
C THR A 60 -13.05 0.54 13.02
N SER A 61 -13.71 1.09 14.05
CA SER A 61 -15.04 0.65 14.46
C SER A 61 -16.15 1.12 13.51
N ARG A 62 -15.82 2.02 12.56
CA ARG A 62 -16.74 2.56 11.56
C ARG A 62 -16.76 1.70 10.29
N PHE A 63 -17.79 1.88 9.46
CA PHE A 63 -17.81 1.26 8.14
C PHE A 63 -16.72 1.85 7.24
N LEU A 64 -15.93 0.97 6.64
CA LEU A 64 -14.97 1.34 5.60
C LEU A 64 -15.64 1.32 4.22
N PHE A 65 -15.41 2.37 3.44
CA PHE A 65 -15.75 2.42 2.03
C PHE A 65 -14.51 2.08 1.21
N ALA A 66 -14.61 1.05 0.38
CA ALA A 66 -13.59 0.64 -0.56
C ALA A 66 -13.85 1.27 -1.93
N ARG A 67 -12.87 2.01 -2.44
CA ARG A 67 -12.81 2.53 -3.81
C ARG A 67 -11.77 1.74 -4.60
N LEU A 68 -12.21 1.07 -5.67
CA LEU A 68 -11.35 0.29 -6.57
C LEU A 68 -11.35 0.92 -7.96
N GLY A 69 -10.32 0.64 -8.76
CA GLY A 69 -10.19 1.26 -10.09
C GLY A 69 -9.77 2.71 -10.03
N GLU A 70 -9.27 3.14 -8.88
CA GLU A 70 -8.90 4.52 -8.56
C GLU A 70 -7.49 4.85 -9.07
N HIS A 71 -7.30 6.03 -9.67
CA HIS A 71 -5.97 6.62 -9.83
C HIS A 71 -5.86 7.97 -9.09
N SER A 72 -6.91 8.80 -9.10
CA SER A 72 -6.97 10.08 -8.37
C SER A 72 -7.95 10.11 -7.22
N LEU A 73 -7.49 10.20 -5.97
CA LEU A 73 -8.42 10.36 -4.83
C LEU A 73 -9.31 11.63 -4.89
N TRP A 74 -9.06 12.55 -5.82
CA TRP A 74 -9.70 13.87 -5.94
C TRP A 74 -10.51 14.06 -7.21
N HIS A 75 -10.33 13.22 -8.23
CA HIS A 75 -11.03 13.32 -9.50
C HIS A 75 -11.76 12.03 -9.76
N VAL A 76 -13.01 12.12 -10.19
CA VAL A 76 -13.78 10.95 -10.62
C VAL A 76 -13.42 10.64 -12.07
N GLU A 77 -12.90 9.44 -12.30
CA GLU A 77 -12.41 8.93 -13.58
C GLU A 77 -13.42 8.00 -14.27
N TRP A 78 -14.57 7.75 -13.62
CA TRP A 78 -15.67 6.86 -14.04
C TRP A 78 -15.31 5.38 -14.15
N THR A 79 -14.10 5.04 -13.71
CA THR A 79 -13.57 3.69 -13.62
C THR A 79 -13.81 3.08 -12.24
N GLU A 80 -14.20 3.92 -11.27
CA GLU A 80 -14.26 3.58 -9.87
C GLU A 80 -15.43 2.66 -9.55
N GLN A 81 -15.17 1.74 -8.63
CA GLN A 81 -16.21 0.94 -7.98
C GLN A 81 -16.20 1.23 -6.50
N PHE A 82 -17.34 1.73 -6.01
CA PHE A 82 -17.56 2.01 -4.60
C PHE A 82 -18.22 0.80 -3.95
N LYS A 83 -17.58 0.29 -2.89
CA LYS A 83 -18.03 -0.89 -2.14
C LYS A 83 -18.00 -0.61 -0.65
N ILE A 84 -18.87 -1.27 0.09
CA ILE A 84 -18.92 -1.20 1.56
C ILE A 84 -18.21 -2.44 2.11
N ALA A 85 -17.33 -2.25 3.09
CA ALA A 85 -16.76 -3.33 3.88
C ALA A 85 -17.77 -3.79 4.95
N THR A 86 -18.01 -5.09 5.04
CA THR A 86 -18.99 -5.68 5.97
C THR A 86 -18.37 -6.54 7.05
N LYS A 87 -17.15 -7.02 6.83
CA LYS A 87 -16.43 -7.83 7.81
C LYS A 87 -14.96 -7.50 7.76
N ALA A 88 -14.37 -7.33 8.94
CA ALA A 88 -12.95 -7.21 9.16
C ALA A 88 -12.49 -8.44 9.97
N ILE A 89 -11.48 -9.14 9.47
CA ILE A 89 -10.92 -10.35 10.09
C ILE A 89 -9.41 -10.15 10.19
N TRP A 90 -8.98 -9.65 11.33
CA TRP A 90 -7.57 -9.59 11.71
C TRP A 90 -6.97 -10.99 11.83
N HIS A 91 -5.67 -11.08 11.58
CA HIS A 91 -4.91 -12.26 11.91
C HIS A 91 -5.09 -12.63 13.39
N PRO A 92 -5.33 -13.90 13.75
CA PRO A 92 -5.56 -14.32 15.14
C PRO A 92 -4.38 -14.02 16.07
N PHE A 93 -3.18 -13.88 15.50
CA PHE A 93 -1.96 -13.56 16.24
C PHE A 93 -1.46 -12.12 15.99
N TYR A 94 -2.32 -11.21 15.53
CA TYR A 94 -1.94 -9.79 15.41
C TYR A 94 -1.63 -9.21 16.80
N ASN A 95 -0.44 -8.63 16.93
CA ASN A 95 0.00 -7.94 18.14
C ASN A 95 0.05 -6.42 17.87
N SER A 96 -0.80 -5.66 18.54
CA SER A 96 -0.89 -4.21 18.33
C SER A 96 0.32 -3.43 18.84
N TYR A 97 1.08 -3.99 19.77
CA TYR A 97 2.30 -3.38 20.33
C TYR A 97 3.52 -3.63 19.43
N THR A 98 3.80 -4.89 19.07
CA THR A 98 4.96 -5.24 18.24
C THR A 98 4.71 -5.06 16.74
N LYS A 99 3.44 -4.99 16.33
CA LYS A 99 2.99 -5.04 14.92
C LYS A 99 3.25 -6.37 14.22
N ASP A 100 3.51 -7.43 14.99
CA ASP A 100 3.59 -8.77 14.42
C ASP A 100 2.24 -9.21 13.85
N ASN A 101 2.29 -9.87 12.70
CA ASN A 101 1.12 -10.32 11.95
C ASN A 101 0.12 -9.20 11.65
N ASP A 102 0.61 -8.02 11.27
CA ASP A 102 -0.21 -6.86 10.87
C ASP A 102 -0.90 -7.07 9.51
N ILE A 103 -1.84 -8.03 9.48
CA ILE A 103 -2.63 -8.40 8.30
C ILE A 103 -4.10 -8.61 8.68
N MET A 104 -4.98 -8.11 7.84
CA MET A 104 -6.43 -8.20 7.99
C MET A 104 -7.10 -8.45 6.66
N LEU A 105 -8.03 -9.41 6.65
CA LEU A 105 -8.96 -9.63 5.56
C LEU A 105 -10.19 -8.74 5.72
N VAL A 106 -10.64 -8.15 4.61
CA VAL A 106 -11.86 -7.36 4.57
C VAL A 106 -12.81 -7.96 3.54
N LYS A 107 -14.03 -8.31 3.97
CA LYS A 107 -15.10 -8.76 3.08
C LYS A 107 -15.92 -7.57 2.59
N LEU A 108 -16.15 -7.50 1.28
CA LEU A 108 -17.04 -6.52 0.68
C LEU A 108 -18.50 -6.98 0.76
N LEU A 109 -19.45 -6.04 0.83
CA LEU A 109 -20.89 -6.33 0.82
C LEU A 109 -21.30 -7.06 -0.46
N THR A 110 -20.86 -6.54 -1.60
CA THR A 110 -21.11 -7.11 -2.93
C THR A 110 -19.80 -7.31 -3.68
N PRO A 111 -19.72 -8.31 -4.57
CA PRO A 111 -18.53 -8.52 -5.38
C PRO A 111 -18.28 -7.34 -6.32
N VAL A 112 -17.01 -7.07 -6.62
CA VAL A 112 -16.58 -6.13 -7.65
C VAL A 112 -16.76 -6.74 -9.04
N ARG A 113 -16.98 -5.89 -10.04
CA ARG A 113 -16.99 -6.27 -11.45
C ARG A 113 -15.57 -6.24 -11.97
N MET A 114 -15.01 -7.39 -12.33
CA MET A 114 -13.65 -7.44 -12.89
C MET A 114 -13.60 -6.78 -14.26
N ASN A 115 -12.60 -5.94 -14.49
CA ASN A 115 -12.38 -5.26 -15.77
C ASN A 115 -10.89 -4.91 -15.95
N LYS A 116 -10.53 -4.03 -16.89
CA LYS A 116 -9.14 -3.61 -17.09
C LYS A 116 -8.52 -2.81 -15.92
N ASN A 117 -9.36 -2.14 -15.12
CA ASN A 117 -8.94 -1.26 -14.03
C ASN A 117 -9.14 -1.90 -12.64
N VAL A 118 -9.90 -3.00 -12.55
CA VAL A 118 -10.18 -3.72 -11.30
C VAL A 118 -9.92 -5.21 -11.51
N ARG A 119 -8.82 -5.72 -10.93
CA ARG A 119 -8.41 -7.13 -11.00
C ARG A 119 -7.67 -7.55 -9.73
N PRO A 120 -7.84 -8.78 -9.24
CA PRO A 120 -7.16 -9.23 -8.04
C PRO A 120 -5.67 -9.46 -8.31
N LEU A 121 -4.85 -9.24 -7.28
CA LEU A 121 -3.46 -9.68 -7.27
C LEU A 121 -3.40 -11.15 -6.86
N ALA A 122 -2.64 -11.95 -7.62
CA ALA A 122 -2.39 -13.33 -7.25
C ALA A 122 -1.54 -13.40 -5.98
N LEU A 123 -1.96 -14.21 -5.02
CA LEU A 123 -1.19 -14.43 -3.80
C LEU A 123 0.04 -15.32 -4.09
N PRO A 124 1.21 -14.99 -3.52
CA PRO A 124 2.38 -15.83 -3.64
C PRO A 124 2.13 -17.18 -2.96
N ARG A 125 2.58 -18.26 -3.59
CA ARG A 125 2.55 -19.62 -3.01
C ARG A 125 3.83 -19.98 -2.25
N ASN A 126 4.91 -19.27 -2.55
CA ASN A 126 6.24 -19.49 -2.01
C ASN A 126 6.81 -18.18 -1.49
N CYS A 127 7.77 -18.28 -0.58
CA CYS A 127 8.50 -17.12 -0.08
C CYS A 127 9.27 -16.43 -1.22
N VAL A 128 9.23 -15.10 -1.23
CA VAL A 128 10.00 -14.30 -2.18
C VAL A 128 11.48 -14.34 -1.77
N PRO A 129 12.41 -14.71 -2.66
CA PRO A 129 13.83 -14.78 -2.33
C PRO A 129 14.41 -13.41 -1.91
N PRO A 130 15.38 -13.38 -0.98
CA PRO A 130 16.11 -12.16 -0.66
C PRO A 130 16.76 -11.55 -1.91
N GLY A 131 16.81 -10.22 -1.97
CA GLY A 131 17.34 -9.48 -3.13
C GLY A 131 16.34 -9.29 -4.28
N SER A 132 15.14 -9.86 -4.19
CA SER A 132 14.07 -9.59 -5.16
C SER A 132 13.67 -8.12 -5.19
N TYR A 133 13.35 -7.62 -6.39
CA TYR A 133 12.81 -6.28 -6.56
C TYR A 133 11.31 -6.27 -6.23
N CYS A 134 10.90 -5.30 -5.42
CA CYS A 134 9.50 -5.06 -5.10
C CYS A 134 9.09 -3.67 -5.61
N VAL A 135 7.81 -3.51 -5.92
CA VAL A 135 7.22 -2.21 -6.25
C VAL A 135 6.25 -1.85 -5.14
N LEU A 136 6.38 -0.64 -4.62
CA LEU A 136 5.44 -0.09 -3.65
C LEU A 136 4.59 0.95 -4.36
N ALA A 137 3.26 0.88 -4.19
CA ALA A 137 2.34 1.85 -4.75
C ALA A 137 1.38 2.36 -3.67
N GLY A 138 1.02 3.65 -3.73
CA GLY A 138 0.06 4.25 -2.80
C GLY A 138 -0.19 5.73 -3.05
N TRP A 139 -1.19 6.28 -2.37
CA TRP A 139 -1.57 7.71 -2.42
C TRP A 139 -0.94 8.55 -1.29
N GLY A 140 0.12 8.02 -0.67
CA GLY A 140 0.88 8.66 0.39
C GLY A 140 1.73 9.83 -0.12
N ILE A 141 2.25 10.63 0.82
CA ILE A 141 3.13 11.76 0.48
C ILE A 141 4.52 11.20 0.16
N THR A 142 5.01 11.41 -1.06
CA THR A 142 6.43 11.24 -1.36
C THR A 142 7.17 12.45 -0.81
N ILE A 143 7.71 12.34 0.41
CA ILE A 143 8.70 13.31 0.88
C ILE A 143 9.99 13.04 0.10
N LEU A 144 10.25 13.83 -0.95
CA LEU A 144 11.60 13.99 -1.47
C LEU A 144 12.39 14.73 -0.39
N GLN A 145 12.94 14.02 0.60
CA GLN A 145 13.93 14.65 1.46
C GLN A 145 15.15 14.95 0.59
N LYS A 146 15.36 16.23 0.31
CA LYS A 146 16.58 16.75 -0.28
C LYS A 146 17.70 16.47 0.72
N GLY A 147 18.44 15.38 0.49
CA GLY A 147 19.64 15.08 1.25
C GLY A 147 20.59 16.27 1.16
N ARG A 148 20.81 16.94 2.29
CA ARG A 148 21.87 17.94 2.43
C ARG A 148 23.18 17.19 2.27
N ALA A 149 23.89 17.45 1.18
CA ALA A 149 25.25 16.97 0.99
C ALA A 149 26.13 17.75 1.96
N ASP A 150 26.39 17.19 3.15
CA ASP A 150 27.52 17.64 3.95
C ASP A 150 28.72 16.77 3.58
N GLY A 151 29.49 17.28 2.63
CA GLY A 151 30.80 16.76 2.28
C GLY A 151 31.80 17.22 3.33
N THR A 152 32.22 16.31 4.21
CA THR A 152 33.50 16.46 4.92
C THR A 152 34.12 15.07 5.13
N PRO A 153 35.32 14.80 4.58
CA PRO A 153 35.98 13.51 4.78
C PRO A 153 36.51 13.40 6.22
N GLY A 154 36.07 12.35 6.93
CA GLY A 154 36.55 12.02 8.27
C GLY A 154 38.06 11.74 8.31
N ARG A 155 38.77 12.47 9.16
CA ARG A 155 40.19 12.28 9.45
C ARG A 155 40.34 11.09 10.43
N LYS A 156 40.92 9.98 9.96
CA LYS A 156 41.32 8.83 10.80
C LYS A 156 42.40 9.21 11.80
N ARG A 157 42.34 8.65 13.03
CA ARG A 157 43.42 8.13 13.90
C ARG A 157 42.91 8.10 15.35
N ARG A 158 43.28 7.21 16.25
CA ARG A 158 43.93 5.88 16.32
C ARG A 158 43.66 5.43 17.77
N HIS A 159 43.55 4.12 18.01
CA HIS A 159 43.46 3.57 19.37
C HIS A 159 44.65 3.97 20.24
N GLY A 160 44.34 4.20 21.52
CA GLY A 160 45.21 4.35 22.68
C GLY A 160 44.31 4.30 23.89
#